data_AF-D6SLA7-F1
#
_entry.id   AF-D6SLA7-F1
#
_cell.length_a   1.000
_cell.length_b   1.000
_cell.length_c   1.000
_cell.angle_alpha   90.00
_cell.angle_beta   90.00
_cell.angle_gamma   90.00
#
_symmetry.space_group_name_H-M   'P 1'
#
loop_
_entity.id
_entity.type
_entity.pdbx_description
1 polymer ?
#
loop_
_entity_poly.entity_id
_entity_poly.type
_entity_poly.pdbx_seq_one_letter_code
_entity_poly.pdbx_strand_id
1 'polypeptide(L)'
;MKDGPACLDIALELGREELTHLQEANLDEAERLSLKRKDVMDRAFAAPPVQEKDEFLEKLDRLQNLQNRITASARELHATLSQELKKIRTENKRFTGYRKASTVTPMFNAKLHKKG
;
A
#
# COMPACT_ATOMS: atom_id res chain seq x y z
N MET A 1 5.18 34.16 1.89
CA MET A 1 5.17 33.12 0.86
C MET A 1 3.90 33.30 0.06
N LYS A 2 4.00 33.72 -1.20
CA LYS A 2 2.87 34.21 -2.02
C LYS A 2 2.66 33.39 -3.30
N ASP A 3 3.16 32.16 -3.36
CA ASP A 3 3.37 31.50 -4.65
C ASP A 3 2.69 30.13 -4.68
N GLY A 4 1.37 30.15 -4.90
CA GLY A 4 0.56 28.94 -5.11
C GLY A 4 1.18 27.97 -6.14
N PRO A 5 1.67 28.45 -7.30
CA PRO A 5 2.38 27.61 -8.27
C PRO A 5 3.64 26.93 -7.73
N ALA A 6 4.41 27.59 -6.85
CA ALA A 6 5.61 27.00 -6.26
C ALA A 6 5.27 25.90 -5.24
N CYS A 7 4.15 26.06 -4.51
CA CYS A 7 3.63 24.99 -3.66
C CYS A 7 3.22 23.76 -4.49
N LEU A 8 2.62 23.95 -5.67
CA LEU A 8 2.27 22.82 -6.54
C LEU A 8 3.49 22.08 -7.09
N ASP A 9 4.61 22.78 -7.37
CA ASP A 9 5.87 22.12 -7.75
C ASP A 9 6.40 21.24 -6.61
N ILE A 10 6.40 21.76 -5.37
CA ILE A 10 6.80 20.97 -4.21
C ILE A 10 5.89 19.75 -4.05
N ALA A 11 4.58 19.90 -4.25
CA ALA A 11 3.63 18.80 -4.20
C ALA A 11 3.89 17.74 -5.29
N LEU A 12 4.32 18.17 -6.49
CA LEU A 12 4.70 17.27 -7.58
C LEU A 12 5.93 16.44 -7.24
N GLU A 13 6.98 17.05 -6.68
CA GLU A 13 8.18 16.31 -6.29
C GLU A 13 7.89 15.32 -5.16
N LEU A 14 7.15 15.75 -4.12
CA LEU A 14 6.73 14.85 -3.04
C LEU A 14 5.89 13.67 -3.57
N GLY A 15 5.02 13.90 -4.55
CA GLY A 15 4.23 12.83 -5.15
C GLY A 15 5.06 11.85 -5.99
N ARG A 16 6.15 12.30 -6.61
CA ARG A 16 7.07 11.41 -7.34
C ARG A 16 7.85 10.53 -6.37
N GLU A 17 8.32 11.09 -5.26
CA GLU A 17 8.97 10.33 -4.18
C GLU A 17 7.99 9.32 -3.54
N GLU A 18 6.75 9.75 -3.27
CA GLU A 18 5.66 8.88 -2.78
C GLU A 18 5.44 7.68 -3.71
N LEU A 19 5.37 7.92 -5.03
CA LEU A 19 5.21 6.86 -6.02
C LEU A 19 6.39 5.87 -6.01
N THR A 20 7.62 6.35 -5.92
CA THR A 20 8.81 5.49 -5.84
C THR A 20 8.75 4.57 -4.62
N HIS A 21 8.40 5.11 -3.44
CA HIS A 21 8.30 4.30 -2.23
C HIS A 21 7.14 3.29 -2.27
N LEU A 22 6.02 3.62 -2.92
CA LEU A 22 4.97 2.64 -3.19
C LEU A 22 5.45 1.48 -4.07
N GLN A 23 6.25 1.77 -5.09
CA GLN A 23 6.82 0.74 -5.97
C GLN A 23 7.85 -0.15 -5.26
N GLU A 24 8.55 0.41 -4.27
CA GLU A 24 9.49 -0.30 -3.40
C GLU A 24 8.80 -1.00 -2.22
N ALA A 25 7.47 -0.94 -2.11
CA ALA A 25 6.68 -1.43 -0.98
C ALA A 25 7.06 -0.82 0.38
N ASN A 26 7.69 0.37 0.39
CA ASN A 26 7.98 1.15 1.57
C ASN A 26 6.78 2.02 1.97
N LEU A 27 5.81 1.41 2.64
CA LEU A 27 4.53 2.06 2.98
C LEU A 27 4.67 3.21 3.99
N ASP A 28 5.56 3.08 4.98
CA ASP A 28 5.74 4.08 6.03
C ASP A 28 6.20 5.42 5.43
N GLU A 29 7.17 5.36 4.53
CA GLU A 29 7.70 6.55 3.87
C GLU A 29 6.72 7.12 2.84
N ALA A 30 6.01 6.26 2.10
CA ALA A 30 4.95 6.68 1.21
C ALA A 30 3.83 7.44 1.96
N GLU A 31 3.40 6.95 3.13
CA GLU A 31 2.40 7.63 3.96
C GLU A 31 2.91 8.99 4.45
N ARG A 32 4.15 9.04 4.96
CA ARG A 32 4.78 10.27 5.44
C ARG A 32 4.82 11.35 4.35
N LEU A 33 5.21 10.98 3.13
CA LEU A 33 5.26 11.89 1.99
C LEU A 33 3.86 12.31 1.52
N SER A 34 2.89 11.40 1.55
CA SER A 34 1.49 11.68 1.21
C SER A 34 0.89 12.75 2.12
N LEU A 35 1.11 12.65 3.43
CA LEU A 35 0.68 13.66 4.41
C LEU A 35 1.36 15.01 4.17
N LYS A 36 2.68 15.01 3.94
CA LYS A 36 3.42 16.24 3.63
C LYS A 36 2.94 16.90 2.34
N ARG A 37 2.64 16.10 1.31
CA ARG A 37 2.10 16.58 0.03
C ARG A 37 0.72 17.22 0.23
N LYS A 38 -0.14 16.60 1.03
CA LYS A 38 -1.43 17.17 1.42
C LYS A 38 -1.28 18.54 2.06
N ASP A 39 -0.40 18.67 3.06
CA ASP A 39 -0.17 19.95 3.73
C ASP A 39 0.29 21.07 2.78
N VAL A 40 1.11 20.72 1.79
CA VAL A 40 1.59 21.66 0.78
C VAL A 40 0.48 22.05 -0.20
N MET A 41 -0.35 21.09 -0.61
CA MET A 41 -1.52 21.36 -1.45
C MET A 41 -2.54 22.26 -0.74
N ASP A 42 -2.84 22.00 0.53
CA ASP A 42 -3.76 22.81 1.32
C ASP A 42 -3.28 24.27 1.39
N ARG A 43 -1.95 24.49 1.54
CA ARG A 43 -1.34 25.82 1.46
C ARG A 43 -1.45 26.46 0.07
N ALA A 44 -1.29 25.67 -0.99
CA ALA A 44 -1.43 26.15 -2.37
C ALA A 44 -2.85 26.66 -2.64
N PHE A 45 -3.86 25.95 -2.15
CA PHE A 45 -5.27 26.33 -2.32
C PHE A 45 -5.74 27.44 -1.38
N ALA A 46 -5.10 27.60 -0.22
CA ALA A 46 -5.36 28.72 0.70
C ALA A 46 -4.71 30.04 0.25
N ALA A 47 -3.84 30.01 -0.76
CA ALA A 47 -3.18 31.20 -1.26
C ALA A 47 -4.19 32.14 -1.98
N PRO A 48 -3.97 33.46 -1.95
CA PRO A 48 -4.77 34.40 -2.73
C PRO A 48 -4.78 34.06 -4.23
N PRO A 49 -5.81 34.47 -4.99
CA PRO A 49 -5.94 34.17 -6.41
C PRO A 49 -4.67 34.54 -7.19
N VAL A 50 -4.17 33.56 -7.93
CA VAL A 50 -2.87 33.60 -8.61
C VAL A 50 -2.96 34.48 -9.87
N GLN A 51 -1.98 35.36 -10.07
CA GLN A 51 -1.85 36.14 -11.32
C GLN A 51 -1.50 35.24 -12.52
N GLU A 52 -0.83 34.12 -12.28
CA GLU A 52 -0.41 33.10 -13.25
C GLU A 52 -1.37 31.90 -13.26
N LYS A 53 -2.64 32.16 -13.59
CA LYS A 53 -3.70 31.13 -13.58
C LYS A 53 -3.38 29.92 -14.47
N ASP A 54 -2.82 30.15 -15.66
CA ASP A 54 -2.57 29.08 -16.64
C ASP A 54 -1.48 28.11 -16.14
N GLU A 55 -0.41 28.64 -15.55
CA GLU A 55 0.64 27.83 -14.93
C GLU A 55 0.09 27.01 -13.76
N PHE A 56 -0.77 27.61 -12.94
CA PHE A 56 -1.42 26.91 -11.84
C PHE A 56 -2.29 25.75 -12.32
N LEU A 57 -3.08 25.96 -13.38
CA LEU A 57 -3.91 24.92 -13.99
C LEU A 57 -3.08 23.80 -14.62
N GLU A 58 -1.99 24.14 -15.31
CA GLU A 58 -1.07 23.14 -15.87
C GLU A 58 -0.48 22.25 -14.79
N LYS A 59 -0.04 22.84 -13.66
CA LYS A 59 0.50 22.08 -12.54
C LYS A 59 -0.56 21.20 -11.86
N LEU A 60 -1.81 21.64 -11.78
CA LEU A 60 -2.91 20.80 -11.29
C LEU A 60 -3.18 19.59 -12.19
N ASP A 61 -3.14 19.75 -13.51
CA ASP A 61 -3.28 18.62 -14.44
C ASP A 61 -2.16 17.59 -14.26
N ARG A 62 -0.92 18.07 -14.13
CA ARG A 62 0.23 17.21 -13.82
C ARG A 62 0.05 16.45 -12.49
N LEU A 63 -0.46 17.13 -11.47
CA LEU A 63 -0.75 16.52 -10.16
C LEU A 63 -1.86 15.46 -10.24
N GLN A 64 -2.90 15.72 -11.03
CA GLN A 64 -3.97 14.74 -11.26
C GLN A 64 -3.43 13.48 -11.94
N ASN A 65 -2.63 13.65 -12.99
CA ASN A 65 -1.97 12.55 -13.69
C ASN A 65 -1.06 11.73 -12.76
N LEU A 66 -0.30 12.40 -11.89
CA LEU A 66 0.52 11.74 -10.87
C LEU A 66 -0.32 10.99 -9.84
N GLN A 67 -1.41 11.57 -9.35
CA GLN A 67 -2.31 10.93 -8.39
C GLN A 67 -2.94 9.65 -8.97
N ASN A 68 -3.26 9.64 -10.27
CA ASN A 68 -3.75 8.43 -10.95
C ASN A 68 -2.70 7.31 -10.90
N ARG A 69 -1.42 7.63 -11.13
CA ARG A 69 -0.31 6.67 -11.08
C ARG A 69 -0.07 6.14 -9.66
N ILE A 70 -0.06 7.03 -8.65
CA ILE A 70 0.03 6.66 -7.22
C ILE A 70 -1.10 5.69 -6.86
N THR A 71 -2.33 6.01 -7.27
CA THR A 71 -3.51 5.18 -6.99
C THR A 71 -3.42 3.80 -7.66
N ALA A 72 -2.95 3.75 -8.91
CA ALA A 72 -2.72 2.49 -9.61
C ALA A 72 -1.66 1.63 -8.89
N SER A 73 -0.51 2.22 -8.56
CA SER A 73 0.57 1.53 -7.84
C SER A 73 0.12 1.00 -6.47
N ALA A 74 -0.65 1.78 -5.72
CA ALA A 74 -1.20 1.36 -4.43
C ALA A 74 -2.15 0.15 -4.58
N ARG A 75 -2.99 0.13 -5.62
CA ARG A 75 -3.89 -1.00 -5.92
C ARG A 75 -3.11 -2.26 -6.30
N GLU A 76 -2.07 -2.11 -7.11
CA GLU A 76 -1.19 -3.22 -7.51
C GLU A 76 -0.45 -3.81 -6.30
N LEU A 77 0.12 -2.95 -5.44
CA LEU A 77 0.77 -3.38 -4.21
C LEU A 77 -0.21 -4.11 -3.27
N HIS A 78 -1.40 -3.54 -3.06
CA HIS A 78 -2.44 -4.17 -2.25
C HIS A 78 -2.85 -5.55 -2.80
N ALA A 79 -3.02 -5.68 -4.12
CA ALA A 79 -3.34 -6.95 -4.77
C ALA A 79 -2.22 -7.98 -4.57
N THR A 80 -0.96 -7.56 -4.70
CA THR A 80 0.23 -8.39 -4.49
C THR A 80 0.29 -8.92 -3.05
N LEU A 81 0.21 -8.02 -2.06
CA LEU A 81 0.22 -8.39 -0.64
C LEU A 81 -0.95 -9.32 -0.29
N SER A 82 -2.14 -9.08 -0.84
CA SER A 82 -3.30 -9.94 -0.63
C SER A 82 -3.07 -11.37 -1.14
N GLN A 83 -2.45 -11.51 -2.31
CA GLN A 83 -2.11 -12.81 -2.89
C GLN A 83 -1.05 -13.54 -2.06
N GLU A 84 -0.01 -12.83 -1.61
CA GLU A 84 1.05 -13.40 -0.76
C GLU A 84 0.50 -13.90 0.57
N LEU A 85 -0.34 -13.11 1.25
CA LEU A 85 -1.01 -13.52 2.49
C LEU A 85 -1.87 -14.78 2.28
N LYS A 86 -2.58 -14.87 1.15
CA LYS A 86 -3.38 -16.05 0.81
C LYS A 86 -2.49 -17.28 0.57
N LYS A 87 -1.34 -17.10 -0.08
CA LYS A 87 -0.36 -18.17 -0.32
C LYS A 87 0.21 -18.69 1.00
N ILE A 88 0.68 -17.79 1.87
CA ILE A 88 1.21 -18.12 3.20
C ILE A 88 0.18 -18.88 4.03
N ARG A 89 -1.09 -18.45 4.02
CA ARG A 89 -2.18 -19.14 4.74
C ARG A 89 -2.41 -20.57 4.20
N THR A 90 -2.32 -20.74 2.88
CA THR A 90 -2.51 -22.04 2.23
C THR A 90 -1.34 -22.98 2.54
N GLU A 91 -0.11 -22.47 2.53
CA GLU A 91 1.10 -23.21 2.91
C GLU A 91 1.06 -23.63 4.38
N ASN A 92 0.68 -22.74 5.30
CA ASN A 92 0.48 -23.07 6.72
C ASN A 92 -0.58 -24.16 6.92
N LYS A 93 -1.68 -24.12 6.16
CA LYS A 93 -2.69 -25.19 6.17
C LYS A 93 -2.13 -26.53 5.69
N ARG A 94 -1.27 -26.52 4.66
CA ARG A 94 -0.59 -27.73 4.16
C ARG A 94 0.38 -28.29 5.20
N PHE A 95 1.24 -27.46 5.77
CA PHE A 95 2.18 -27.88 6.81
C PHE A 95 1.48 -28.48 8.03
N THR A 96 0.38 -27.87 8.50
CA THR A 96 -0.42 -28.43 9.59
C THR A 96 -1.09 -29.75 9.21
N GLY A 97 -1.52 -29.92 7.95
CA GLY A 97 -2.02 -31.19 7.41
C GLY A 97 -0.95 -32.28 7.38
N TYR A 98 0.25 -31.97 6.87
CA TYR A 98 1.38 -32.91 6.88
C TYR A 98 1.79 -33.27 8.30
N ARG A 99 1.84 -32.31 9.22
CA ARG A 99 2.14 -32.58 10.63
C ARG A 99 1.15 -33.58 11.22
N LYS A 100 -0.16 -33.38 11.01
CA LYS A 100 -1.21 -34.30 11.47
C LYS A 100 -1.11 -35.68 10.83
N ALA A 101 -0.71 -35.79 9.56
CA ALA A 101 -0.51 -37.07 8.88
C ALA A 101 0.77 -37.79 9.34
N SER A 102 1.82 -37.04 9.70
CA SER A 102 3.08 -37.60 10.25
C SER A 102 2.96 -38.02 11.71
N THR A 103 2.01 -37.45 12.47
CA THR A 103 1.64 -37.98 13.78
C THR A 103 0.78 -39.22 13.58
N VAL A 104 1.42 -40.37 13.35
CA VAL A 104 0.74 -41.67 13.40
C VAL A 104 0.18 -41.84 14.81
N THR A 105 -1.12 -41.56 14.98
CA THR A 105 -1.84 -41.94 16.20
C THR A 105 -1.75 -43.47 16.30
N PRO A 106 -1.11 -44.04 17.33
CA PRO A 106 -1.06 -45.48 17.47
C PRO A 106 -2.50 -45.99 17.63
N MET A 107 -3.00 -46.75 16.65
CA MET A 107 -4.28 -47.46 16.74
C MET A 107 -4.15 -48.67 17.68
N PHE A 108 -3.77 -48.45 18.93
CA PHE A 108 -3.92 -49.49 19.97
C PHE A 108 -5.32 -49.36 20.59
N ASN A 109 -6.25 -50.11 20.01
CA ASN A 109 -7.58 -50.35 20.57
C ASN A 109 -7.45 -51.09 21.92
N ALA A 110 -7.50 -50.36 23.03
CA ALA A 110 -7.51 -50.93 24.39
C ALA A 110 -8.87 -51.50 24.81
N LYS A 111 -9.58 -52.22 23.92
CA LYS A 111 -10.85 -52.91 24.22
C LYS A 111 -10.97 -54.26 23.52
N LEU A 112 -10.01 -55.15 23.78
CA LEU A 112 -10.15 -56.58 23.54
C LEU A 112 -9.66 -57.33 24.78
N HIS A 113 -10.44 -57.26 25.87
CA HIS A 113 -10.41 -58.29 26.90
C HIS A 113 -11.84 -58.81 27.07
N LYS A 114 -12.24 -59.68 26.14
CA LYS A 114 -13.43 -60.53 26.28
C LYS A 114 -12.99 -61.97 26.01
N LYS A 115 -12.78 -62.72 27.09
CA LYS A 115 -12.79 -64.19 27.26
C LYS A 115 -12.06 -64.47 28.58
N GLY A 116 -12.55 -65.33 29.47
CA GLY A 116 -13.72 -66.19 29.48
C GLY A 116 -13.90 -66.72 30.91
#